data_AF-A0A0G4FKQ7-F1
#
_entry.id   AF-A0A0G4FKQ7-F1
#
_cell.length_a   1.000
_cell.length_b   1.000
_cell.length_c   1.000
_cell.angle_alpha   90.00
_cell.angle_beta   90.00
_cell.angle_gamma   90.00
#
_symmetry.space_group_name_H-M   'P 1'
#
loop_
_entity.id
_entity.type
_entity.pdbx_description
1 polymer ?
#
loop_
_entity_poly.entity_id
_entity_poly.type
_entity_poly.pdbx_seq_one_letter_code
_entity_poly.pdbx_strand_id
1 'polypeptide(L)'
;MTEEFDSHFSDPAFLQTFFGSAFLGFRSFWKFSSVSKSFLSFRADTTASGFGGVTAGFAAVSEREEVWNLIDDCFARDDVRGLKQVLALSGVGGRYPLLLKRFLELRSSNSAIPPPCSHKPNKQECMQFLMQDRTTHSCSAELSVEAFENLSKERLEALIASRVLHPDSWLTAGLASATAHGQFDPSLPPKLQPLLIALIDARKFDCVEVLLDAGERVDVNEWIAETETVGQG
;
A
#
# COMPACT_ATOMS: atom_id res chain seq x y z
N MET A 1 -30.45 -23.30 -22.62
CA MET A 1 -31.01 -22.99 -21.28
C MET A 1 -30.05 -22.03 -20.55
N THR A 2 -29.73 -20.91 -21.21
CA THR A 2 -28.75 -19.91 -20.76
C THR A 2 -29.26 -18.48 -20.98
N GLU A 3 -30.43 -18.28 -21.59
CA GLU A 3 -30.93 -16.95 -21.96
C GLU A 3 -31.73 -16.25 -20.85
N GLU A 4 -32.23 -16.96 -19.83
CA GLU A 4 -32.99 -16.31 -18.74
C GLU A 4 -32.12 -15.68 -17.65
N PHE A 5 -30.86 -16.11 -17.49
CA PHE A 5 -29.95 -15.54 -16.49
C PHE A 5 -29.37 -14.17 -16.88
N ASP A 6 -29.43 -13.81 -18.17
CA ASP A 6 -28.84 -12.56 -18.67
C ASP A 6 -29.71 -11.32 -18.40
N SER A 7 -31.04 -11.47 -18.26
CA SER A 7 -31.94 -10.30 -18.24
C SER A 7 -31.83 -9.44 -16.97
N HIS A 8 -31.57 -10.05 -15.82
CA HIS A 8 -31.47 -9.33 -14.53
C HIS A 8 -30.06 -8.82 -14.23
N PHE A 9 -29.01 -9.50 -14.69
CA PHE A 9 -27.62 -9.02 -14.54
C PHE A 9 -27.22 -7.95 -15.57
N SER A 10 -28.07 -7.67 -16.55
CA SER A 10 -27.82 -6.65 -17.56
C SER A 10 -28.26 -5.24 -17.15
N ASP A 11 -28.95 -5.07 -16.02
CA ASP A 11 -29.32 -3.74 -15.53
C ASP A 11 -28.06 -2.97 -15.06
N PRO A 12 -27.66 -1.88 -15.77
CA PRO A 12 -26.48 -1.11 -15.41
C PRO A 12 -26.60 -0.49 -14.01
N ALA A 13 -27.80 -0.12 -13.58
CA ALA A 13 -28.03 0.50 -12.28
C ALA A 13 -27.83 -0.52 -11.15
N PHE A 14 -28.30 -1.76 -11.34
CA PHE A 14 -28.04 -2.85 -10.41
C PHE A 14 -26.54 -3.13 -10.28
N LEU A 15 -25.83 -3.26 -11.40
CA LEU A 15 -24.40 -3.54 -11.40
C LEU A 15 -23.60 -2.42 -10.73
N GLN A 16 -23.92 -1.16 -11.04
CA GLN A 16 -23.28 -0.01 -10.42
C GLN A 16 -23.51 0.02 -8.90
N THR A 17 -24.73 -0.28 -8.46
CA THR A 17 -25.05 -0.39 -7.03
C THR A 17 -24.30 -1.55 -6.38
N PHE A 18 -24.27 -2.71 -7.03
CA PHE A 18 -23.60 -3.91 -6.53
C PHE A 18 -22.09 -3.69 -6.36
N PHE A 19 -21.42 -3.19 -7.40
CA PHE A 19 -19.98 -2.91 -7.36
C PHE A 19 -19.64 -1.73 -6.44
N GLY A 20 -20.48 -0.69 -6.39
CA GLY A 20 -20.26 0.47 -5.54
C GLY A 20 -20.55 0.26 -4.05
N SER A 21 -21.31 -0.78 -3.69
CA SER A 21 -21.69 -1.06 -2.29
C SER A 21 -20.57 -1.58 -1.40
N ALA A 22 -19.37 -1.83 -1.94
CA ALA A 22 -18.26 -2.52 -1.28
C ALA A 22 -18.56 -3.97 -0.85
N PHE A 23 -19.75 -4.51 -1.14
CA PHE A 23 -20.19 -5.85 -0.71
C PHE A 23 -19.25 -6.98 -1.13
N LEU A 24 -18.63 -6.87 -2.31
CA LEU A 24 -17.73 -7.88 -2.84
C LEU A 24 -16.38 -7.93 -2.11
N GLY A 25 -15.99 -6.88 -1.40
CA GLY A 25 -14.59 -6.69 -0.99
C GLY A 25 -13.64 -6.62 -2.19
N PHE A 26 -12.36 -6.46 -1.89
CA PHE A 26 -11.34 -6.23 -2.93
C PHE A 26 -11.09 -7.45 -3.82
N ARG A 27 -10.92 -8.62 -3.21
CA ARG A 27 -10.62 -9.85 -3.92
C ARG A 27 -11.77 -10.31 -4.79
N SER A 28 -13.00 -10.28 -4.29
CA SER A 28 -14.15 -10.73 -5.10
C SER A 28 -14.43 -9.73 -6.21
N PHE A 29 -14.32 -8.42 -5.97
CA PHE A 29 -14.40 -7.41 -7.04
C PHE A 29 -13.42 -7.72 -8.17
N TRP A 30 -12.16 -8.03 -7.83
CA TRP A 30 -11.15 -8.34 -8.83
C TRP A 30 -11.48 -9.61 -9.62
N LYS A 31 -11.94 -10.67 -8.94
CA LYS A 31 -12.38 -11.91 -9.61
C LYS A 31 -13.58 -11.67 -10.51
N PHE A 32 -14.65 -11.04 -10.02
CA PHE A 32 -15.86 -10.77 -10.80
C PHE A 32 -15.60 -9.86 -11.99
N SER A 33 -14.81 -8.80 -11.82
CA SER A 33 -14.45 -7.93 -12.94
C SER A 33 -13.61 -8.61 -14.02
N SER A 34 -13.02 -9.78 -13.75
CA SER A 34 -12.27 -10.56 -14.75
C SER A 34 -13.15 -11.44 -15.64
N VAL A 35 -14.40 -11.74 -15.25
CA VAL A 35 -15.26 -12.68 -15.98
C VAL A 35 -15.94 -12.08 -17.22
N SER A 36 -16.05 -10.74 -17.29
CA SER A 36 -16.71 -10.04 -18.39
C SER A 36 -15.95 -8.78 -18.77
N LYS A 37 -15.85 -8.51 -20.08
CA LYS A 37 -15.26 -7.26 -20.60
C LYS A 37 -16.02 -6.03 -20.11
N SER A 38 -17.35 -6.14 -19.97
CA SER A 38 -18.19 -5.07 -19.44
C SER A 38 -17.91 -4.82 -17.96
N PHE A 39 -17.53 -5.86 -17.19
CA PHE A 39 -17.18 -5.68 -15.78
C PHE A 39 -15.76 -5.15 -15.60
N LEU A 40 -14.89 -5.42 -16.55
CA LEU A 40 -13.50 -4.96 -16.53
C LEU A 40 -13.39 -3.43 -16.60
N SER A 41 -14.37 -2.73 -17.20
CA SER A 41 -14.40 -1.26 -17.21
C SER A 41 -14.55 -0.65 -15.82
N PHE A 42 -15.25 -1.33 -14.88
CA PHE A 42 -15.39 -0.84 -13.50
C PHE A 42 -14.05 -0.78 -12.75
N ARG A 43 -13.03 -1.55 -13.16
CA ARG A 43 -11.68 -1.43 -12.58
C ARG A 43 -11.02 -0.08 -12.84
N ALA A 44 -11.41 0.61 -13.91
CA ALA A 44 -10.90 1.93 -14.24
C ALA A 44 -11.72 3.06 -13.60
N ASP A 45 -12.91 2.76 -13.07
CA ASP A 45 -13.76 3.72 -12.39
C ASP A 45 -13.32 3.84 -10.91
N THR A 46 -12.58 4.89 -10.59
CA THR A 46 -12.09 5.17 -9.23
C THR A 46 -13.13 5.85 -8.34
N THR A 47 -14.36 6.04 -8.82
CA THR A 47 -15.45 6.62 -8.03
C THR A 47 -16.11 5.57 -7.14
N ALA A 48 -16.95 6.02 -6.20
CA ALA A 48 -17.73 5.14 -5.33
C ALA A 48 -18.67 4.17 -6.08
N SER A 49 -18.95 4.42 -7.36
CA SER A 49 -19.79 3.57 -8.21
C SER A 49 -19.04 2.41 -8.88
N GLY A 50 -17.71 2.43 -8.83
CA GLY A 50 -16.84 1.42 -9.45
C GLY A 50 -15.87 0.83 -8.44
N PHE A 51 -14.61 0.69 -8.85
CA PHE A 51 -13.56 0.16 -8.00
C PHE A 51 -13.27 1.04 -6.78
N GLY A 52 -13.54 2.34 -6.86
CA GLY A 52 -13.45 3.26 -5.72
C GLY A 52 -14.38 2.92 -4.57
N GLY A 53 -15.55 2.32 -4.84
CA GLY A 53 -16.50 1.92 -3.80
C GLY A 53 -15.88 0.92 -2.80
N VAL A 54 -14.98 0.06 -3.28
CA VAL A 54 -14.31 -0.96 -2.47
C VAL A 54 -13.43 -0.35 -1.37
N THR A 55 -12.94 0.88 -1.55
CA THR A 55 -12.08 1.56 -0.56
C THR A 55 -12.78 1.82 0.78
N ALA A 56 -14.12 1.83 0.81
CA ALA A 56 -14.90 1.90 2.05
C ALA A 56 -14.63 0.70 2.98
N GLY A 57 -14.27 -0.46 2.43
CA GLY A 57 -13.96 -1.67 3.20
C GLY A 57 -12.63 -1.61 3.96
N PHE A 58 -11.75 -0.67 3.62
CA PHE A 58 -10.41 -0.63 4.20
C PHE A 58 -10.35 -0.27 5.70
N ALA A 59 -11.48 -0.04 6.36
CA ALA A 59 -11.53 0.00 7.82
C ALA A 59 -11.12 -1.36 8.43
N ALA A 60 -11.39 -2.48 7.75
CA ALA A 60 -11.02 -3.81 8.21
C ALA A 60 -9.57 -4.17 7.84
N VAL A 61 -8.86 -4.84 8.76
CA VAL A 61 -7.47 -5.31 8.53
C VAL A 61 -7.41 -6.32 7.37
N SER A 62 -8.37 -7.25 7.31
CA SER A 62 -8.45 -8.27 6.26
C SER A 62 -8.53 -7.66 4.86
N GLU A 63 -9.32 -6.60 4.67
CA GLU A 63 -9.43 -5.91 3.37
C GLU A 63 -8.11 -5.25 2.96
N ARG A 64 -7.33 -4.74 3.93
CA ARG A 64 -6.01 -4.16 3.65
C ARG A 64 -5.01 -5.21 3.21
N GLU A 65 -5.06 -6.40 3.81
CA GLU A 65 -4.26 -7.55 3.41
C GLU A 65 -4.62 -8.05 2.00
N GLU A 66 -5.91 -8.03 1.63
CA GLU A 66 -6.34 -8.38 0.27
C GLU A 66 -5.74 -7.47 -0.80
N VAL A 67 -5.61 -6.17 -0.51
CA VAL A 67 -4.94 -5.21 -1.40
C VAL A 67 -3.44 -5.53 -1.52
N TRP A 68 -2.78 -5.85 -0.41
CA TRP A 68 -1.37 -6.26 -0.44
C TRP A 68 -1.15 -7.50 -1.29
N ASN A 69 -1.98 -8.53 -1.07
CA ASN A 69 -1.95 -9.76 -1.85
C ASN A 69 -2.18 -9.50 -3.34
N LEU A 70 -3.07 -8.57 -3.70
CA LEU A 70 -3.27 -8.21 -5.10
C LEU A 70 -2.06 -7.47 -5.69
N ILE A 71 -1.44 -6.57 -4.94
CA ILE A 71 -0.23 -5.86 -5.37
C ILE A 71 0.89 -6.88 -5.65
N ASP A 72 1.07 -7.87 -4.77
CA ASP A 72 2.04 -8.95 -4.94
C ASP A 72 1.73 -9.81 -6.17
N ASP A 73 0.45 -10.14 -6.40
CA ASP A 73 -0.01 -10.83 -7.61
C ASP A 73 0.31 -10.01 -8.88
N CYS A 74 0.15 -8.69 -8.83
CA CYS A 74 0.55 -7.80 -9.92
C CYS A 74 2.07 -7.85 -10.15
N PHE A 75 2.88 -7.85 -9.09
CA PHE A 75 4.34 -7.96 -9.21
C PHE A 75 4.79 -9.31 -9.78
N ALA A 76 4.19 -10.40 -9.31
CA ALA A 76 4.48 -11.76 -9.77
C ALA A 76 4.18 -11.93 -11.27
N ARG A 77 3.14 -11.26 -11.77
CA ARG A 77 2.70 -11.33 -13.17
C ARG A 77 3.23 -10.21 -14.06
N ASP A 78 3.96 -9.25 -13.48
CA ASP A 78 4.28 -7.96 -14.10
C ASP A 78 3.05 -7.24 -14.70
N ASP A 79 1.90 -7.30 -13.99
CA ASP A 79 0.65 -6.64 -14.39
C ASP A 79 0.65 -5.16 -13.99
N VAL A 80 1.40 -4.35 -14.76
CA VAL A 80 1.47 -2.90 -14.54
C VAL A 80 0.12 -2.21 -14.66
N ARG A 81 -0.80 -2.77 -15.45
CA ARG A 81 -2.14 -2.20 -15.63
C ARG A 81 -2.97 -2.38 -14.37
N GLY A 82 -2.99 -3.60 -13.83
CA GLY A 82 -3.64 -3.90 -12.57
C GLY A 82 -3.06 -3.05 -11.45
N LEU A 83 -1.73 -2.97 -11.35
CA LEU A 83 -1.05 -2.15 -10.35
C LEU A 83 -1.46 -0.68 -10.45
N LYS A 84 -1.46 -0.09 -11.65
CA LYS A 84 -1.92 1.30 -11.87
C LYS A 84 -3.36 1.51 -11.44
N GLN A 85 -4.26 0.57 -11.72
CA GLN A 85 -5.66 0.66 -11.31
C GLN A 85 -5.80 0.64 -9.78
N VAL A 86 -5.04 -0.23 -9.10
CA VAL A 86 -5.02 -0.32 -7.64
C VAL A 86 -4.49 0.97 -7.01
N LEU A 87 -3.33 1.47 -7.47
CA LEU A 87 -2.73 2.68 -6.90
C LEU A 87 -3.50 3.96 -7.25
N ALA A 88 -4.31 3.97 -8.31
CA ALA A 88 -5.19 5.09 -8.65
C ALA A 88 -6.39 5.22 -7.70
N LEU A 89 -6.67 4.22 -6.87
CA LEU A 89 -7.71 4.32 -5.85
C LEU A 89 -7.33 5.33 -4.77
N SER A 90 -8.30 6.16 -4.40
CA SER A 90 -8.12 7.16 -3.36
C SER A 90 -7.59 6.51 -2.08
N GLY A 91 -6.45 7.01 -1.64
CA GLY A 91 -5.82 6.58 -0.41
C GLY A 91 -5.07 5.25 -0.46
N VAL A 92 -5.02 4.52 -1.57
CA VAL A 92 -4.19 3.30 -1.66
C VAL A 92 -2.71 3.67 -1.70
N GLY A 93 -2.28 4.53 -2.62
CA GLY A 93 -0.85 4.86 -2.79
C GLY A 93 -0.12 5.24 -1.49
N GLY A 94 -0.76 6.01 -0.60
CA GLY A 94 -0.16 6.40 0.68
C GLY A 94 -0.21 5.35 1.80
N ARG A 95 -1.03 4.30 1.67
CA ARG A 95 -1.18 3.24 2.70
C ARG A 95 -0.21 2.07 2.53
N TYR A 96 0.34 1.91 1.33
CA TYR A 96 1.19 0.79 0.95
C TYR A 96 2.59 1.32 0.61
N PRO A 97 3.43 1.61 1.61
CA PRO A 97 4.76 2.17 1.40
C PRO A 97 5.72 1.13 0.79
N LEU A 98 6.86 1.61 0.30
CA LEU A 98 8.00 0.76 -0.12
C LEU A 98 7.68 -0.26 -1.23
N LEU A 99 6.72 0.03 -2.11
CA LEU A 99 6.34 -0.85 -3.22
C LEU A 99 7.52 -1.29 -4.09
N LEU A 100 8.45 -0.37 -4.38
CA LEU A 100 9.64 -0.70 -5.18
C LEU A 100 10.57 -1.68 -4.45
N LYS A 101 10.83 -1.45 -3.16
CA LYS A 101 11.64 -2.36 -2.33
C LYS A 101 10.98 -3.74 -2.27
N ARG A 102 9.67 -3.79 -1.99
CA ARG A 102 8.90 -5.04 -1.96
C ARG A 102 8.95 -5.80 -3.28
N PHE A 103 8.79 -5.09 -4.41
CA PHE A 103 8.93 -5.68 -5.74
C PHE A 103 10.31 -6.35 -5.93
N LEU A 104 11.38 -5.66 -5.53
CA LEU A 104 12.75 -6.18 -5.63
C LEU A 104 12.95 -7.41 -4.73
N GLU A 105 12.47 -7.35 -3.48
CA GLU A 105 12.56 -8.46 -2.52
C GLU A 105 11.84 -9.72 -3.02
N LEU A 106 10.61 -9.58 -3.54
CA LEU A 106 9.84 -10.69 -4.11
C LEU A 106 10.52 -11.29 -5.35
N ARG A 107 11.25 -10.49 -6.12
CA ARG A 107 12.01 -11.00 -7.28
C ARG A 107 13.28 -11.73 -6.84
N SER A 108 13.93 -11.27 -5.77
CA SER A 108 15.08 -11.94 -5.18
C SER A 108 14.72 -13.28 -4.53
N SER A 109 13.58 -13.37 -3.83
CA SER A 109 13.15 -14.60 -3.14
C SER A 109 12.66 -15.69 -4.10
N ASN A 110 11.99 -15.32 -5.19
CA ASN A 110 11.47 -16.27 -6.18
C ASN A 110 12.53 -16.81 -7.17
N SER A 111 13.82 -16.52 -6.95
CA SER A 111 14.90 -16.93 -7.85
C SER A 111 15.21 -18.45 -7.83
N ALA A 112 14.55 -19.25 -6.99
CA ALA A 112 14.91 -20.66 -6.83
C ALA A 112 14.33 -21.61 -7.91
N ILE A 113 13.20 -21.28 -8.55
CA ILE A 113 12.62 -22.11 -9.62
C ILE A 113 11.94 -21.23 -10.68
N PRO A 114 12.57 -20.98 -11.84
CA PRO A 114 11.89 -20.30 -12.94
C PRO A 114 10.69 -21.15 -13.40
N PRO A 115 9.49 -20.57 -13.57
CA PRO A 115 8.33 -21.33 -14.04
C PRO A 115 8.63 -21.97 -15.41
N PRO A 116 8.36 -23.27 -15.60
CA PRO A 116 8.91 -24.07 -16.70
C PRO A 116 8.58 -23.66 -18.15
N CYS A 117 7.88 -22.56 -18.43
CA CYS A 117 7.36 -22.29 -19.78
C CYS A 117 7.38 -20.82 -20.22
N SER A 118 8.06 -19.91 -19.53
CA SER A 118 7.96 -18.47 -19.85
C SER A 118 9.20 -17.95 -20.61
N HIS A 119 9.28 -18.24 -21.90
CA HIS A 119 10.22 -17.59 -22.85
C HIS A 119 9.90 -16.10 -23.13
N LYS A 120 9.10 -15.44 -22.30
CA LYS A 120 8.82 -14.01 -22.48
C LYS A 120 10.03 -13.21 -22.03
N PRO A 121 10.45 -12.18 -22.81
CA PRO A 121 11.44 -11.23 -22.33
C PRO A 121 10.99 -10.68 -20.99
N ASN A 122 11.93 -10.53 -20.06
CA ASN A 122 11.72 -10.07 -18.70
C ASN A 122 11.12 -8.65 -18.73
N LYS A 123 9.81 -8.56 -18.92
CA LYS A 123 9.07 -7.32 -18.80
C LYS A 123 9.16 -6.93 -17.33
N GLN A 124 9.68 -5.73 -17.12
CA GLN A 124 9.83 -5.09 -15.82
C GLN A 124 8.98 -3.81 -15.82
N GLU A 125 7.77 -3.89 -16.38
CA GLU A 125 6.90 -2.75 -16.56
C GLU A 125 6.44 -2.20 -15.20
N CYS A 126 6.20 -3.07 -14.21
CA CYS A 126 5.90 -2.64 -12.83
C CYS A 126 7.09 -1.90 -12.21
N MET A 127 8.32 -2.41 -12.37
CA MET A 127 9.52 -1.76 -11.85
C MET A 127 9.71 -0.37 -12.45
N GLN A 128 9.61 -0.26 -13.78
CA GLN A 128 9.73 1.02 -14.48
C GLN A 128 8.65 2.01 -14.02
N PHE A 129 7.42 1.54 -13.87
CA PHE A 129 6.33 2.34 -13.34
C PHE A 129 6.61 2.84 -11.92
N LEU A 130 7.03 1.96 -11.00
CA LEU A 130 7.34 2.34 -9.61
C LEU A 130 8.56 3.27 -9.51
N MET A 131 9.54 3.16 -10.40
CA MET A 131 10.66 4.09 -10.46
C MET A 131 10.23 5.48 -10.95
N GLN A 132 9.29 5.54 -11.89
CA GLN A 132 8.75 6.79 -12.43
C GLN A 132 7.73 7.45 -11.51
N ASP A 133 7.00 6.64 -10.74
CA ASP A 133 5.97 7.11 -9.84
C ASP A 133 6.58 7.81 -8.62
N ARG A 134 6.49 9.13 -8.61
CA ARG A 134 6.99 9.95 -7.50
C ARG A 134 6.09 9.88 -6.26
N THR A 135 4.86 9.39 -6.41
CA THR A 135 3.87 9.35 -5.32
C THR A 135 4.12 8.20 -4.35
N THR A 136 4.82 7.16 -4.79
CA THR A 136 5.18 5.99 -3.97
C THR A 136 6.52 6.13 -3.23
N HIS A 137 7.26 7.23 -3.45
CA HIS A 137 8.59 7.47 -2.86
C HIS A 137 8.56 8.12 -1.48
N SER A 138 7.42 8.14 -0.78
CA SER A 138 7.29 8.83 0.52
C SER A 138 8.09 8.20 1.67
N CYS A 139 8.90 7.16 1.44
CA CYS A 139 9.88 6.75 2.43
C CYS A 139 11.04 7.74 2.46
N SER A 140 11.02 8.60 3.47
CA SER A 140 12.19 9.37 3.89
C SER A 140 13.18 8.37 4.48
N ALA A 141 14.05 7.81 3.63
CA ALA A 141 15.02 6.79 4.01
C ALA A 141 16.09 7.28 5.00
N GLU A 142 16.02 8.52 5.47
CA GLU A 142 17.16 9.21 6.09
C GLU A 142 16.90 9.79 7.48
N LEU A 143 15.66 9.74 7.99
CA LEU A 143 15.38 10.24 9.33
C LEU A 143 15.33 9.09 10.33
N SER A 144 16.37 8.99 11.16
CA SER A 144 16.39 8.06 12.29
C SER A 144 15.34 8.46 13.33
N VAL A 145 14.91 7.51 14.16
CA VAL A 145 14.00 7.78 15.27
C VAL A 145 14.57 8.86 16.20
N GLU A 146 15.89 8.88 16.42
CA GLU A 146 16.54 9.90 17.25
C GLU A 146 16.51 11.31 16.64
N ALA A 147 16.50 11.42 15.30
CA ALA A 147 16.33 12.71 14.64
C ALA A 147 14.98 13.37 15.00
N PHE A 148 13.95 12.56 15.31
CA PHE A 148 12.63 13.05 15.70
C PHE A 148 12.54 13.49 17.16
N GLU A 149 13.34 12.92 18.05
CA GLU A 149 13.40 13.36 19.46
C GLU A 149 13.79 14.84 19.58
N ASN A 150 14.60 15.32 18.64
CA ASN A 150 15.09 16.70 18.59
C ASN A 150 14.41 17.56 17.53
N LEU A 151 13.34 17.05 16.89
CA LEU A 151 12.59 17.81 15.90
C LEU A 151 11.70 18.84 16.60
N SER A 152 11.86 20.12 16.24
CA SER A 152 10.99 21.21 16.68
C SER A 152 9.89 21.46 15.65
N LYS A 153 8.81 22.13 16.08
CA LYS A 153 7.68 22.52 15.23
C LYS A 153 8.16 23.29 13.99
N GLU A 154 9.01 24.30 14.20
CA GLU A 154 9.50 25.19 13.13
C GLU A 154 10.39 24.44 12.13
N ARG A 155 11.19 23.47 12.61
CA ARG A 155 12.01 22.63 11.73
C ARG A 155 11.13 21.72 10.88
N LEU A 156 10.11 21.11 11.47
CA LEU A 156 9.16 20.28 10.72
C LEU A 156 8.41 21.10 9.67
N GLU A 157 7.89 22.28 10.04
CA GLU A 157 7.25 23.21 9.11
C GLU A 157 8.18 23.56 7.93
N ALA A 158 9.45 23.86 8.20
CA ALA A 158 10.44 24.13 7.16
C ALA A 158 10.71 22.93 6.26
N LEU A 159 10.79 21.71 6.82
CA LEU A 159 10.99 20.47 6.05
C LEU A 159 9.81 20.17 5.13
N ILE A 160 8.58 20.37 5.61
CA ILE A 160 7.35 20.19 4.81
C ILE A 160 7.25 21.29 3.75
N ALA A 161 7.46 22.55 4.11
CA ALA A 161 7.38 23.69 3.19
C ALA A 161 8.42 23.58 2.05
N SER A 162 9.61 23.06 2.36
CA SER A 162 10.67 22.79 1.36
C SER A 162 10.47 21.49 0.58
N ARG A 163 9.43 20.71 0.88
CA ARG A 163 9.14 19.38 0.29
C ARG A 163 10.25 18.35 0.49
N VAL A 164 11.10 18.55 1.50
CA VAL A 164 12.12 17.58 1.90
C VAL A 164 11.45 16.42 2.65
N LEU A 165 10.42 16.72 3.44
CA LEU A 165 9.61 15.74 4.15
C LEU A 165 8.17 15.83 3.64
N HIS A 166 7.61 14.70 3.20
CA HIS A 166 6.20 14.62 2.87
C HIS A 166 5.42 14.34 4.17
N PRO A 167 4.21 14.90 4.36
CA PRO A 167 3.39 14.54 5.52
C PRO A 167 3.19 13.01 5.61
N ASP A 168 2.73 12.38 4.51
CA ASP A 168 2.49 10.92 4.43
C ASP A 168 3.78 10.07 4.41
N SER A 169 4.88 10.58 4.97
CA SER A 169 6.14 9.85 5.02
C SER A 169 6.07 8.68 6.01
N TRP A 170 6.81 7.61 5.68
CA TRP A 170 6.90 6.41 6.49
C TRP A 170 8.31 6.23 7.04
N LEU A 171 8.38 5.76 8.28
CA LEU A 171 9.62 5.49 8.99
C LEU A 171 9.80 3.99 9.19
N THR A 172 11.05 3.54 9.09
CA THR A 172 11.43 2.17 9.42
C THR A 172 11.97 2.12 10.85
N ALA A 173 11.14 1.69 11.79
CA ALA A 173 11.53 1.40 13.16
C ALA A 173 12.11 -0.02 13.27
N GLY A 174 13.04 -0.23 14.21
CA GLY A 174 13.63 -1.54 14.50
C GLY A 174 14.87 -1.93 13.68
N LEU A 175 15.14 -1.30 12.52
CA LEU A 175 16.40 -1.53 11.78
C LEU A 175 17.56 -0.64 12.26
N ALA A 176 17.25 0.52 12.84
CA ALA A 176 18.23 1.51 13.29
C ALA A 176 17.94 2.07 14.68
N SER A 177 16.93 1.56 15.40
CA SER A 177 16.70 1.95 16.79
C SER A 177 17.76 1.26 17.65
N ALA A 178 18.95 1.84 17.65
CA ALA A 178 19.86 1.72 18.75
C ALA A 178 19.04 2.03 20.01
N THR A 179 18.94 1.07 20.93
CA THR A 179 18.58 1.41 22.30
C THR A 179 19.49 2.56 22.77
N ALA A 180 19.15 3.25 23.87
CA ALA A 180 20.03 4.28 24.46
C ALA A 180 21.47 3.79 24.78
N HIS A 181 21.77 2.51 24.54
CA HIS A 181 23.07 1.85 24.67
C HIS A 181 23.62 1.28 23.34
N GLY A 182 23.06 1.64 22.18
CA GLY A 182 23.56 1.19 20.88
C GLY A 182 23.26 -0.28 20.55
N GLN A 183 22.48 -0.98 21.38
CA GLN A 183 22.24 -2.41 21.21
C GLN A 183 20.97 -2.64 20.39
N PHE A 184 21.15 -3.21 19.20
CA PHE A 184 20.09 -3.75 18.35
C PHE A 184 19.44 -4.91 19.09
N ASP A 185 18.11 -4.90 19.22
CA ASP A 185 17.36 -6.06 19.69
C ASP A 185 16.95 -6.90 18.47
N PRO A 186 17.69 -7.98 18.13
CA PRO A 186 17.37 -8.82 16.99
C PRO A 186 16.04 -9.58 17.16
N SER A 187 15.43 -9.55 18.35
CA SER A 187 14.16 -10.23 18.60
C SER A 187 12.95 -9.43 18.14
N LEU A 188 13.08 -8.11 17.90
CA LEU A 188 11.98 -7.28 17.45
C LEU A 188 11.86 -7.31 15.91
N PRO A 189 10.68 -7.62 15.36
CA PRO A 189 10.45 -7.57 13.93
C PRO A 189 10.64 -6.15 13.39
N PRO A 190 11.19 -5.98 12.17
CA PRO A 190 11.17 -4.69 11.49
C PRO A 190 9.74 -4.13 11.42
N LYS A 191 9.61 -2.85 11.75
CA LYS A 191 8.33 -2.14 11.80
C LYS A 191 8.36 -0.92 10.88
N LEU A 192 7.34 -0.75 10.06
CA LEU A 192 7.10 0.47 9.30
C LEU A 192 5.95 1.23 9.96
N GLN A 193 6.16 2.50 10.28
CA GLN A 193 5.11 3.32 10.88
C GLN A 193 5.00 4.67 10.16
N PRO A 194 3.78 5.20 9.98
CA PRO A 194 3.58 6.57 9.50
C PRO A 194 4.30 7.59 10.39
N LEU A 195 4.77 8.67 9.80
CA LEU A 195 5.43 9.77 10.51
C LEU A 195 4.53 10.31 11.63
N LEU A 196 3.23 10.41 11.38
CA LEU A 196 2.25 10.80 12.39
C LEU A 196 2.32 9.94 13.66
N ILE A 197 2.32 8.61 13.51
CA ILE A 197 2.37 7.68 14.64
C ILE A 197 3.69 7.83 15.39
N ALA A 198 4.81 7.97 14.67
CA ALA A 198 6.11 8.17 15.30
C ALA A 198 6.19 9.47 16.13
N LEU A 199 5.59 10.57 15.68
CA LEU A 199 5.54 11.81 16.45
C LEU A 199 4.63 11.70 17.67
N ILE A 200 3.52 10.95 17.56
CA ILE A 200 2.63 10.65 18.70
C ILE A 200 3.40 9.83 19.75
N ASP A 201 4.12 8.78 19.33
CA ASP A 201 4.93 7.94 20.21
C ASP A 201 6.03 8.76 20.91
N ALA A 202 6.64 9.71 20.19
CA ALA A 202 7.63 10.65 20.72
C ALA A 202 7.02 11.82 21.53
N ARG A 203 5.69 11.86 21.71
CA ARG A 203 4.94 12.92 22.42
C ARG A 203 5.18 14.33 21.88
N LYS A 204 5.44 14.46 20.57
CA LYS A 204 5.67 15.72 19.86
C LYS A 204 4.36 16.31 19.33
N PHE A 205 3.42 16.63 20.22
CA PHE A 205 2.07 17.04 19.82
C PHE A 205 2.03 18.34 18.99
N ASP A 206 2.94 19.28 19.25
CA ASP A 206 3.06 20.49 18.43
C ASP A 206 3.44 20.17 16.97
N CYS A 207 4.24 19.12 16.76
CA CYS A 207 4.60 18.62 15.44
C CYS A 207 3.46 17.80 14.81
N VAL A 208 2.68 17.09 15.63
CA VAL A 208 1.47 16.37 15.18
C VAL A 208 0.45 17.35 14.61
N GLU A 209 0.21 18.47 15.29
CA GLU A 209 -0.66 19.54 14.79
C GLU A 209 -0.21 20.02 13.40
N VAL A 210 1.09 20.30 13.22
CA VAL A 210 1.65 20.72 11.93
C VAL A 210 1.42 19.70 10.82
N LEU A 211 1.56 18.40 11.11
CA LEU A 211 1.28 17.36 10.11
C LEU A 211 -0.20 17.33 9.72
N LEU A 212 -1.09 17.38 10.71
CA LEU A 212 -2.53 17.38 10.45
C LEU A 212 -2.96 18.61 9.65
N ASP A 213 -2.41 19.79 9.98
CA ASP A 213 -2.61 21.02 9.22
C ASP A 213 -2.06 20.92 7.79
N ALA A 214 -0.98 20.15 7.59
CA ALA A 214 -0.42 19.85 6.27
C ALA A 214 -1.22 18.79 5.48
N GLY A 215 -2.35 18.31 6.03
CA GLY A 215 -3.22 17.33 5.37
C GLY A 215 -2.77 15.88 5.56
N GLU A 216 -2.00 15.60 6.62
CA GLU A 216 -1.56 14.25 6.93
C GLU A 216 -2.72 13.29 7.11
N ARG A 217 -2.50 12.05 6.66
CA ARG A 217 -3.50 11.01 6.73
C ARG A 217 -3.56 10.36 8.11
N VAL A 218 -4.79 10.22 8.60
CA VAL A 218 -5.10 9.58 9.90
C VAL A 218 -5.65 8.16 9.77
N ASP A 219 -5.81 7.68 8.53
CA ASP A 219 -6.42 6.39 8.20
C ASP A 219 -5.37 5.28 7.94
N VAL A 220 -4.15 5.49 8.42
CA VAL A 220 -2.98 4.66 8.15
C VAL A 220 -2.50 4.02 9.45
N ASN A 221 -2.13 2.74 9.39
CA ASN A 221 -1.59 1.98 10.52
C ASN A 221 -0.19 1.47 10.20
N GLU A 222 0.48 1.02 11.26
CA GLU A 222 1.80 0.42 11.20
C GLU A 222 1.78 -0.94 10.50
N TRP A 223 2.88 -1.26 9.82
CA TRP A 223 3.13 -2.57 9.25
C TRP A 223 4.27 -3.25 10.01
N ILE A 224 4.01 -4.43 10.56
CA ILE A 224 5.00 -5.25 11.25
C ILE A 224 5.36 -6.39 10.32
N ALA A 225 6.65 -6.58 10.06
CA ALA A 225 7.10 -7.74 9.28
C ALA A 225 6.78 -9.03 10.05
N GLU A 226 6.22 -10.02 9.37
CA GLU A 226 6.08 -11.36 9.95
C GLU A 226 7.48 -11.93 10.17
N THR A 227 7.83 -12.18 11.43
CA THR A 227 8.98 -13.02 11.74
C THR A 227 8.56 -14.46 11.60
N GLU A 228 9.17 -15.19 10.66
CA GLU A 228 9.11 -16.64 10.69
C GLU A 228 9.68 -17.08 12.04
N THR A 229 8.80 -17.47 12.97
CA THR A 229 9.22 -18.15 14.17
C THR A 229 9.88 -19.43 13.70
N VAL A 230 11.21 -19.45 13.65
CA VAL A 230 11.98 -20.66 13.41
C VAL A 230 11.58 -21.61 14.53
N GLY A 231 10.68 -22.54 14.21
CA GLY A 231 10.24 -23.56 15.14
C GLY A 231 11.48 -24.30 15.59
N GLN A 232 11.88 -24.08 16.84
CA GLN A 232 12.84 -24.93 17.53
C GLN A 232 12.14 -26.27 17.77
N GLY A 233 12.18 -27.14 16.75
CA GLY A 233 11.84 -28.55 16.83
C GLY A 233 13.07 -29.39 17.15
#